data_AF-A0AAV5VPT2-F1
#
_entry.id   AF-A0AAV5VPT2-F1
#
_cell.length_a   1.000
_cell.length_b   1.000
_cell.length_c   1.000
_cell.angle_alpha   90.00
_cell.angle_beta   90.00
_cell.angle_gamma   90.00
#
_symmetry.space_group_name_H-M   'P 1'
#
loop_
_entity.id
_entity.type
_entity.pdbx_description
1 polymer ?
#
loop_
_entity_poly.entity_id
_entity_poly.type
_entity_poly.pdbx_seq_one_letter_code
_entity_poly.pdbx_strand_id
1 'polypeptide(L)'
;SCIASILGIAANIIMIYLTSSKTPHAIAKYARILFFSAVCDLTGAAMYPLLIPRVDCYGATTVISYKGLCTLSHRPELCWICTGIIEMMFLVNDAFICVSFYFRLRVLRRATPS
;
A
#
# COMPACT_ATOMS: atom_id res chain seq x y z
N SER A 1 -10.92 11.98 0.09
CA SER A 1 -10.14 10.78 -0.30
C SER A 1 -9.47 10.86 -1.67
N CYS A 2 -10.11 11.34 -2.74
CA CYS A 2 -9.47 11.34 -4.08
C CYS A 2 -8.15 12.12 -4.16
N ILE A 3 -8.03 13.25 -3.43
CA ILE A 3 -6.79 14.04 -3.38
C ILE A 3 -5.63 13.22 -2.82
N ALA A 4 -5.87 12.46 -1.74
CA ALA A 4 -4.86 11.60 -1.13
C ALA A 4 -4.42 10.47 -2.09
N SER A 5 -5.36 9.89 -2.84
CA SER A 5 -5.04 8.88 -3.86
C SER A 5 -4.19 9.46 -4.99
N ILE A 6 -4.51 10.66 -5.49
CA ILE A 6 -3.73 11.32 -6.55
C ILE A 6 -2.30 11.62 -6.08
N LEU A 7 -2.15 12.19 -4.88
CA LEU A 7 -0.86 12.47 -4.28
C LEU A 7 -0.07 11.17 -4.03
N GLY A 8 -0.75 10.12 -3.55
CA GLY A 8 -0.17 8.80 -3.33
C GLY A 8 0.34 8.16 -4.63
N ILE A 9 -0.43 8.23 -5.71
CA ILE A 9 -0.02 7.73 -7.03
C ILE A 9 1.24 8.47 -7.50
N ALA A 10 1.23 9.80 -7.47
CA ALA A 10 2.37 10.61 -7.91
C ALA A 10 3.63 10.31 -7.08
N ALA A 11 3.49 10.26 -5.75
CA ALA A 11 4.61 9.99 -4.85
C ALA A 11 5.22 8.60 -5.08
N ASN A 12 4.39 7.56 -5.24
CA ASN A 12 4.87 6.20 -5.45
C ASN A 12 5.53 6.01 -6.82
N ILE A 13 5.04 6.68 -7.88
CA ILE A 13 5.70 6.68 -9.19
C ILE A 13 7.11 7.30 -9.09
N ILE A 14 7.24 8.43 -8.38
CA ILE A 14 8.54 9.08 -8.14
C ILE A 14 9.45 8.14 -7.36
N MET A 15 8.94 7.47 -6.32
CA MET A 15 9.72 6.53 -5.51
C MET A 15 10.21 5.33 -6.33
N ILE A 16 9.36 4.75 -7.16
CA ILE A 16 9.71 3.68 -8.10
C ILE A 16 10.84 4.15 -9.05
N TYR A 17 10.70 5.34 -9.63
CA TYR A 17 11.71 5.90 -10.54
C TYR A 17 13.07 6.12 -9.86
N LEU A 18 13.06 6.68 -8.64
CA LEU A 18 14.28 6.94 -7.88
C LEU A 18 14.96 5.63 -7.46
N THR A 19 14.18 4.66 -6.98
CA THR A 19 14.71 3.37 -6.55
C THR A 19 15.25 2.53 -7.70
N SER A 20 14.68 2.63 -8.91
CA SER A 20 15.18 1.92 -10.09
C SER A 20 16.43 2.57 -10.70
N SER A 21 16.52 3.91 -10.70
CA SER A 21 17.48 4.64 -11.56
C SER A 21 18.63 5.29 -10.80
N LYS A 22 18.49 5.53 -9.49
CA LYS A 22 19.42 6.37 -8.72
C LYS A 22 20.02 5.68 -7.49
N THR A 23 19.79 4.38 -7.32
CA THR A 23 20.18 3.66 -6.11
C THR A 23 21.66 3.21 -6.15
N PRO A 24 22.50 3.66 -5.21
CA PRO A 24 23.86 3.12 -5.03
C PRO A 24 23.85 1.67 -4.55
N HIS A 25 24.83 0.87 -4.97
CA HIS A 25 24.95 -0.54 -4.58
C HIS A 25 24.94 -0.79 -3.06
N ALA A 26 25.46 0.15 -2.26
CA ALA A 26 25.49 0.08 -0.80
C ALA A 26 24.09 -0.05 -0.17
N ILE A 27 23.05 0.49 -0.80
CA ILE A 27 21.67 0.45 -0.30
C ILE A 27 20.74 -0.40 -1.17
N ALA A 28 21.27 -1.19 -2.11
CA ALA A 28 20.46 -1.93 -3.08
C ALA A 28 19.42 -2.88 -2.44
N LYS A 29 19.77 -3.55 -1.33
CA LYS A 29 18.83 -4.41 -0.60
C LYS A 29 17.66 -3.62 -0.01
N TYR A 30 17.95 -2.45 0.55
CA TYR A 30 16.95 -1.56 1.13
C TYR A 30 16.06 -0.93 0.06
N ALA A 31 16.66 -0.53 -1.07
CA ALA A 31 15.91 0.02 -2.20
C ALA A 31 14.93 -0.97 -2.83
N ARG A 32 15.25 -2.29 -2.83
CA ARG A 32 14.28 -3.31 -3.25
C ARG A 32 13.04 -3.34 -2.35
N ILE A 33 13.20 -3.22 -1.04
CA ILE A 33 12.08 -3.17 -0.10
C ILE A 33 11.21 -1.93 -0.38
N LEU A 34 11.85 -0.77 -0.55
CA LEU A 34 11.13 0.47 -0.91
C LEU A 34 10.43 0.37 -2.27
N PHE A 35 11.05 -0.28 -3.25
CA PHE A 35 10.45 -0.49 -4.56
C PHE A 35 9.17 -1.34 -4.46
N PHE A 36 9.23 -2.49 -3.76
CA PHE A 36 8.05 -3.34 -3.59
C PHE A 36 6.95 -2.66 -2.78
N SER A 37 7.31 -1.95 -1.71
CA SER A 37 6.40 -1.11 -0.93
C SER A 37 5.69 -0.07 -1.82
N ALA A 38 6.43 0.66 -2.65
CA ALA A 38 5.87 1.65 -3.56
C ALA A 38 4.94 1.04 -4.63
N VAL A 39 5.23 -0.18 -5.11
CA VAL A 39 4.35 -0.91 -6.02
C VAL A 39 3.06 -1.33 -5.33
N CYS A 40 3.12 -1.81 -4.08
CA CYS A 40 1.94 -2.14 -3.28
C CYS A 40 1.07 -0.90 -3.05
N ASP A 41 1.68 0.22 -2.66
CA ASP A 41 0.96 1.47 -2.42
C ASP A 41 0.35 2.06 -3.68
N LEU A 42 1.08 2.01 -4.81
CA LEU A 42 0.54 2.43 -6.11
C LEU A 42 -0.66 1.56 -6.51
N THR A 43 -0.56 0.25 -6.30
CA THR A 43 -1.66 -0.69 -6.57
C THR A 43 -2.87 -0.36 -5.70
N GLY A 44 -2.68 -0.18 -4.39
CA GLY A 44 -3.75 0.19 -3.46
C GLY A 44 -4.41 1.52 -3.83
N ALA A 45 -3.61 2.54 -4.15
CA ALA A 45 -4.11 3.85 -4.55
C ALA A 45 -4.88 3.82 -5.87
N ALA A 46 -4.46 2.99 -6.83
CA ALA A 46 -5.15 2.79 -8.10
C ALA A 46 -6.44 1.97 -7.96
N MET A 47 -6.52 1.09 -6.97
CA MET A 47 -7.73 0.30 -6.68
C MET A 47 -8.80 1.12 -5.91
N TYR A 48 -8.43 2.22 -5.26
CA TYR A 48 -9.36 3.08 -4.53
C TYR A 48 -10.57 3.59 -5.35
N PRO A 49 -10.45 4.09 -6.59
CA PRO A 49 -11.61 4.45 -7.40
C PRO A 49 -12.47 3.24 -7.82
N LEU A 50 -11.90 2.03 -7.84
CA LEU A 50 -12.66 0.80 -8.11
C LEU A 50 -13.52 0.40 -6.91
N LEU A 51 -13.02 0.65 -5.71
CA LEU A 51 -13.61 0.21 -4.45
C LEU A 51 -13.68 1.37 -3.44
N ILE A 52 -14.84 2.00 -3.28
CA ILE A 52 -15.10 2.97 -2.21
C ILE A 52 -15.96 2.27 -1.15
N PRO A 53 -15.35 1.64 -0.13
CA PRO A 53 -16.11 1.02 0.94
C PRO A 53 -16.88 2.09 1.73
N ARG A 54 -18.09 1.75 2.14
CA ARG A 54 -18.98 2.54 2.98
C ARG A 54 -19.47 1.63 4.09
N VAL A 55 -19.28 2.08 5.33
CA VAL A 55 -19.87 1.41 6.48
C VAL A 55 -21.23 2.04 6.72
N ASP A 56 -22.28 1.26 6.55
CA ASP A 56 -23.65 1.66 6.83
C ASP A 56 -24.09 0.99 8.14
N CYS A 57 -24.65 1.77 9.06
CA CYS A 57 -25.09 1.29 10.37
C CYS A 57 -26.61 1.21 10.42
N TYR A 58 -27.16 0.02 10.67
CA TYR A 58 -28.59 -0.22 10.84
C TYR A 58 -28.85 -0.79 12.24
N GLY A 59 -29.17 0.09 13.19
CA GLY A 59 -29.38 -0.28 14.59
C GLY A 59 -28.12 -0.91 15.20
N ALA A 60 -28.22 -2.16 15.66
CA ALA A 60 -27.09 -2.91 16.22
C ALA A 60 -26.22 -3.61 15.16
N THR A 61 -26.53 -3.46 13.87
CA THR A 61 -25.80 -4.11 12.78
C THR A 61 -25.01 -3.10 11.95
N THR A 62 -23.78 -3.49 11.58
CA THR A 62 -22.91 -2.72 10.68
C THR A 62 -22.68 -3.52 9.42
N VAL A 63 -22.97 -2.93 8.26
CA VAL A 63 -22.80 -3.56 6.95
C VAL A 63 -21.79 -2.76 6.16
N ILE A 64 -20.87 -3.46 5.49
CA ILE A 64 -19.93 -2.83 4.55
C ILE A 64 -20.56 -2.90 3.16
N SER A 65 -20.97 -1.75 2.66
CA SER A 65 -21.45 -1.55 1.28
C SER A 65 -20.32 -1.02 0.42
N TYR A 66 -20.30 -1.37 -0.86
CA TYR A 66 -19.33 -0.84 -1.81
C TYR A 66 -20.00 0.13 -2.77
N LYS A 67 -19.38 1.30 -2.99
CA LYS A 67 -19.72 2.22 -4.07
C LYS A 67 -18.47 2.35 -4.95
N GLY A 68 -18.56 2.17 -6.26
CA GLY A 68 -17.36 2.26 -7.11
C GLY A 68 -17.52 1.56 -8.44
N LEU A 69 -16.47 1.57 -9.25
CA LEU A 69 -16.51 0.90 -10.56
C LEU A 69 -16.74 -0.62 -10.42
N CYS A 70 -16.40 -1.23 -9.29
CA CYS A 70 -16.66 -2.65 -9.05
C CYS A 70 -18.17 -2.98 -9.10
N THR A 71 -19.06 -2.05 -8.73
CA THR A 71 -20.51 -2.28 -8.75
C THR A 71 -21.11 -2.23 -10.15
N LEU A 72 -20.42 -1.63 -11.14
CA LEU A 72 -20.88 -1.59 -12.54
C LEU A 72 -20.89 -2.97 -13.19
N SER A 73 -20.07 -3.90 -12.69
CA SER A 73 -19.98 -5.26 -13.20
C SER A 73 -21.20 -6.13 -12.85
N HIS A 74 -22.11 -5.63 -12.00
CA HIS A 74 -23.23 -6.38 -11.39
C HIS A 74 -22.82 -7.66 -10.67
N ARG A 75 -21.53 -7.88 -10.41
CA ARG A 75 -20.97 -9.05 -9.73
C ARG A 75 -20.39 -8.65 -8.38
N PRO A 76 -21.07 -8.95 -7.26
CA PRO A 76 -20.58 -8.55 -5.94
C PRO A 76 -19.24 -9.22 -5.57
N GLU A 77 -18.92 -10.37 -6.15
CA GLU A 77 -17.68 -11.12 -5.92
C GLU A 77 -16.47 -10.29 -6.33
N LEU A 78 -16.58 -9.46 -7.37
CA LEU A 78 -15.48 -8.61 -7.83
C LEU A 78 -15.13 -7.53 -6.80
N CYS A 79 -16.12 -6.92 -6.15
CA CYS A 79 -15.86 -5.96 -5.08
C CYS A 79 -15.16 -6.64 -3.87
N TRP A 80 -15.55 -7.87 -3.53
CA TRP A 80 -14.89 -8.63 -2.46
C TRP A 80 -13.46 -9.02 -2.80
N ILE A 81 -13.20 -9.46 -4.03
CA ILE A 81 -11.85 -9.76 -4.52
C ILE A 81 -10.98 -8.50 -4.46
N CYS A 82 -11.49 -7.37 -4.96
CA CYS A 82 -10.77 -6.09 -4.90
C CYS A 82 -10.48 -5.67 -3.45
N THR A 83 -11.41 -5.88 -2.52
CA THR A 83 -11.21 -5.62 -1.09
C THR A 83 -10.08 -6.49 -0.54
N GLY A 84 -10.12 -7.79 -0.80
CA GLY A 84 -9.07 -8.72 -0.35
C GLY A 84 -7.69 -8.37 -0.91
N ILE A 85 -7.61 -7.94 -2.17
CA ILE A 85 -6.34 -7.46 -2.77
C ILE A 85 -5.83 -6.24 -2.01
N ILE A 86 -6.68 -5.25 -1.75
CA ILE A 86 -6.28 -4.03 -1.03
C ILE A 86 -5.78 -4.37 0.38
N GLU A 87 -6.53 -5.19 1.14
CA GLU A 87 -6.14 -5.60 2.49
C GLU A 87 -4.80 -6.35 2.51
N MET A 88 -4.57 -7.23 1.53
CA MET A 88 -3.30 -7.93 1.39
C MET A 88 -2.15 -6.97 1.07
N MET A 89 -2.38 -5.98 0.20
CA MET A 89 -1.36 -4.95 -0.08
C MET A 89 -1.04 -4.10 1.16
N PHE A 90 -2.04 -3.76 1.97
CA PHE A 90 -1.82 -3.07 3.25
C PHE A 90 -0.97 -3.92 4.21
N LEU A 91 -1.33 -5.19 4.42
CA LEU A 91 -0.57 -6.10 5.28
C LEU A 91 0.88 -6.28 4.82
N VAL A 92 1.09 -6.43 3.51
CA VAL A 92 2.43 -6.54 2.93
C VAL A 92 3.22 -5.24 3.12
N ASN A 93 2.58 -4.08 2.95
CA ASN A 93 3.24 -2.80 3.15
C ASN A 93 3.64 -2.58 4.62
N ASP A 94 2.75 -2.89 5.56
CA ASP A 94 3.04 -2.84 7.00
C ASP A 94 4.21 -3.76 7.36
N ALA A 95 4.25 -4.98 6.81
CA ALA A 95 5.38 -5.89 7.00
C ALA A 95 6.69 -5.29 6.46
N PHE A 96 6.67 -4.65 5.28
CA PHE A 96 7.85 -3.96 4.75
C PHE A 96 8.30 -2.78 5.62
N ILE A 97 7.37 -2.02 6.20
CA ILE A 97 7.67 -0.95 7.15
C ILE A 97 8.35 -1.54 8.40
N CYS A 98 7.81 -2.61 8.97
CA CYS A 98 8.44 -3.29 10.12
C CYS A 98 9.85 -3.79 9.81
N VAL A 99 10.03 -4.43 8.65
CA VAL A 99 11.35 -4.90 8.18
C VAL A 99 12.31 -3.72 7.99
N SER A 100 11.84 -2.62 7.41
CA SER A 100 12.61 -1.38 7.23
C SER A 100 13.08 -0.81 8.56
N PHE A 101 12.21 -0.72 9.56
CA PHE A 101 12.55 -0.29 10.92
C PHE A 101 13.58 -1.23 11.56
N TYR A 102 13.39 -2.55 11.45
CA TYR A 102 14.31 -3.53 11.99
C TYR A 102 15.71 -3.40 11.38
N PHE A 103 15.82 -3.22 10.07
CA PHE A 103 17.10 -2.99 9.40
C PHE A 103 17.80 -1.72 9.91
N ARG A 104 17.07 -0.60 10.05
CA ARG A 104 17.64 0.64 10.58
C ARG A 104 18.14 0.47 12.01
N LEU A 105 17.36 -0.18 12.87
CA LEU A 105 17.75 -0.45 14.26
C LEU A 105 19.00 -1.32 14.35
N ARG A 106 19.11 -2.35 13.49
CA ARG A 106 20.28 -3.24 13.44
C ARG A 106 21.55 -2.51 13.03
N VAL A 107 21.45 -1.56 12.09
CA VAL A 107 22.60 -0.73 11.68
C VAL A 107 23.05 0.18 12.83
N LEU A 108 22.12 0.84 13.51
CA LEU A 108 22.42 1.71 14.66
C LEU A 108 23.09 0.95 15.82
N ARG A 109 22.60 -0.26 16.14
CA ARG A 109 23.20 -1.11 17.19
C ARG A 109 24.61 -1.61 16.85
N ARG A 110 24.96 -1.74 15.58
CA ARG A 110 26.31 -2.12 15.14
C ARG A 110 27.27 -0.92 15.10
N ALA A 111 26.73 0.29 14.93
CA ALA A 111 27.50 1.52 14.88
C ALA A 111 27.85 2.08 16.27
N THR A 112 27.24 1.55 17.34
CA THR A 112 27.65 1.84 18.72
C THR A 112 28.78 0.88 19.10
N PRO A 113 30.06 1.34 19.15
CA PRO A 113 31.12 0.51 19.69
C PRO A 113 30.83 0.31 21.18
N SER A 114 30.72 -0.95 21.60
CA SER A 114 30.69 -1.37 23.00
C SER A 114 32.03 -1.12 23.65
#